data_AF-A0AAE2V084-F1
#
_entry.id   AF-A0AAE2V084-F1
#
_cell.length_a   1.000
_cell.length_b   1.000
_cell.length_c   1.000
_cell.angle_alpha   90.00
_cell.angle_beta   90.00
_cell.angle_gamma   90.00
#
_symmetry.space_group_name_H-M   'P 1'
#
loop_
_entity.id
_entity.type
_entity.pdbx_description
1 polymer ?
#
loop_
_entity_poly.entity_id
_entity_poly.type
_entity_poly.pdbx_seq_one_letter_code
_entity_poly.pdbx_strand_id
1 'polypeptide(L)' 'MSKEKMSSNENEKYYSEEELTDSHPSDPNDSELKKIKSMYLPDSKADHAPSEKSIEDANGLEHPEPVKPKSLI' A
#
# COMPACT_ATOMS: atom_id res chain seq x y z
N MET A 1 9.33 -50.05 -16.44
CA MET A 1 10.02 -48.89 -15.87
C MET A 1 9.13 -47.68 -16.05
N SER A 2 8.37 -47.36 -15.01
CA SER A 2 7.43 -46.25 -14.98
C SER A 2 8.18 -44.93 -14.78
N LYS A 3 7.89 -43.92 -15.60
CA LYS A 3 8.38 -42.56 -15.38
C LYS A 3 7.44 -41.91 -14.36
N GLU A 4 7.86 -41.84 -13.10
CA GLU A 4 7.19 -41.03 -12.09
C GLU A 4 7.28 -39.55 -12.50
N LYS A 5 6.13 -38.92 -12.75
CA LYS A 5 6.02 -37.46 -12.80
C LYS A 5 5.88 -36.99 -11.35
N MET A 6 6.93 -36.37 -10.81
CA MET A 6 6.82 -35.61 -9.56
C MET A 6 5.91 -34.41 -9.82
N SER A 7 4.69 -34.47 -9.26
CA SER A 7 3.78 -33.33 -9.16
C SER A 7 4.39 -32.35 -8.15
N SER A 8 5.02 -31.29 -8.63
CA SER A 8 5.32 -30.10 -7.81
C SER A 8 4.01 -29.37 -7.55
N ASN A 9 3.23 -29.84 -6.58
CA ASN A 9 2.14 -29.07 -6.02
C ASN A 9 1.97 -29.40 -4.54
N GLU A 10 2.94 -28.96 -3.74
CA GLU A 10 2.79 -28.88 -2.29
C GLU A 10 3.24 -27.48 -1.88
N ASN A 11 2.33 -26.74 -1.24
CA ASN A 11 2.45 -25.39 -0.67
C ASN A 11 1.96 -24.20 -1.52
N GLU A 12 0.73 -24.28 -2.04
CA GLU A 12 -0.11 -23.08 -2.02
C GLU A 12 -0.75 -22.98 -0.63
N LYS A 13 0.02 -22.45 0.35
CA LYS A 13 -0.60 -21.91 1.57
C LYS A 13 -1.39 -20.69 1.15
N TYR A 14 -2.70 -20.87 1.00
CA TYR A 14 -3.69 -19.81 1.01
C TYR A 14 -3.49 -19.01 2.31
N TYR A 15 -2.77 -17.89 2.22
CA TYR A 15 -2.78 -16.90 3.28
C TYR A 15 -4.12 -16.18 3.20
N SER A 16 -5.01 -16.44 4.18
CA SER A 16 -6.22 -15.64 4.36
C SER A 16 -5.77 -14.22 4.73
N GLU A 17 -6.08 -13.24 3.88
CA GLU A 17 -5.70 -11.82 4.06
C GLU A 17 -6.30 -11.19 5.34
N GLU A 18 -7.20 -11.92 6.00
CA GLU A 18 -7.89 -11.56 7.24
C GLU A 18 -7.06 -11.75 8.53
N GLU A 19 -5.86 -12.35 8.47
CA GLU A 19 -4.99 -12.60 9.64
C GLU A 19 -3.73 -11.70 9.67
N LEU A 20 -3.62 -10.68 8.81
CA LEU A 20 -2.43 -9.82 8.71
C LEU A 20 -2.46 -8.59 9.62
N THR A 21 -3.52 -8.39 10.41
CA THR A 21 -3.66 -7.20 11.28
C THR A 21 -3.27 -7.45 12.73
N ASP A 22 -2.89 -8.68 13.10
CA ASP A 22 -2.52 -8.99 14.48
C ASP A 22 -1.04 -8.60 14.68
N SER A 23 -0.82 -7.33 15.06
CA SER A 23 0.52 -6.87 15.43
C SER A 23 1.05 -7.74 16.57
N HIS A 24 2.15 -8.43 16.31
CA HIS A 24 2.79 -9.26 17.31
C HIS A 24 3.28 -8.36 18.46
N PRO A 25 3.28 -8.79 19.73
CA PRO A 25 3.78 -7.97 20.85
C PRO A 25 5.27 -7.59 20.73
N SER A 26 6.01 -8.18 19.79
CA SER A 26 7.38 -7.79 19.44
C SER A 26 7.46 -6.74 18.35
N ASP A 27 6.34 -6.40 17.71
CA ASP A 27 6.33 -5.40 16.65
C ASP A 27 6.61 -4.04 17.27
N PRO A 28 7.46 -3.24 16.62
CA PRO A 28 7.72 -1.89 17.07
C PRO A 28 6.41 -1.10 17.04
N ASN A 29 6.16 -0.34 18.11
CA ASN A 29 5.02 0.56 18.12
C ASN A 29 5.22 1.71 17.12
N ASP A 30 4.16 2.47 16.82
CA ASP A 30 4.20 3.58 15.85
C ASP A 30 5.31 4.60 16.12
N SER A 31 5.64 4.86 17.39
CA SER A 31 6.71 5.78 17.78
C SER A 31 8.10 5.22 17.43
N GLU A 32 8.30 3.93 17.68
CA GLU A 32 9.52 3.22 17.34
C GLU A 32 9.70 3.11 15.83
N LEU A 33 8.63 2.77 15.10
CA LEU A 33 8.61 2.77 13.63
C LEU A 33 8.96 4.15 13.06
N LYS A 34 8.38 5.22 13.62
CA LYS A 34 8.70 6.60 13.22
C LYS A 34 10.18 6.94 13.45
N LYS A 35 10.77 6.48 14.55
CA LYS A 35 12.19 6.67 14.85
C LYS A 35 13.09 5.87 13.91
N ILE A 36 12.74 4.62 13.61
CA ILE A 36 13.48 3.79 12.65
C ILE A 36 13.42 4.44 11.26
N LYS A 37 12.23 4.88 10.83
CA LYS A 37 12.02 5.56 9.55
C LYS A 37 12.83 6.85 9.47
N SER A 38 12.90 7.66 10.53
CA SER A 38 13.70 8.89 10.51
C SER A 38 15.22 8.65 10.49
N MET A 39 15.71 7.56 11.11
CA MET A 39 17.14 7.23 11.13
C MET A 39 17.63 6.59 9.84
N TYR A 40 16.86 5.67 9.27
CA TYR A 40 17.29 4.87 8.12
C TYR A 40 16.68 5.31 6.79
N LEU A 41 15.56 6.03 6.82
CA LEU A 41 14.84 6.52 5.65
C LEU A 41 14.45 8.00 5.80
N PRO A 42 15.41 8.91 6.05
CA PRO A 42 15.11 10.33 6.33
C PRO A 42 14.37 11.02 5.18
N ASP A 43 14.61 10.60 3.93
CA ASP A 43 13.98 11.16 2.74
C ASP A 43 12.70 10.41 2.31
N SER A 44 12.24 9.45 3.12
CA SER A 44 11.05 8.67 2.79
C SER A 44 9.83 9.55 2.58
N LYS A 45 9.24 9.44 1.39
CA LYS A 45 7.94 10.04 1.04
C LYS A 45 6.76 9.13 1.35
N ALA A 46 6.94 8.07 2.14
CA ALA A 46 5.85 7.14 2.47
C ALA A 46 4.67 7.79 3.19
N ASP A 47 4.85 8.95 3.85
CA ASP A 47 3.74 9.72 4.44
C ASP A 47 3.11 10.74 3.47
N HIS A 48 3.70 10.92 2.28
CA HIS A 48 3.13 11.77 1.24
C HIS A 48 2.22 10.93 0.35
N ALA A 49 0.91 10.96 0.64
CA ALA A 49 -0.08 10.50 -0.31
C ALA A 49 -0.07 11.39 -1.57
N PRO A 50 -0.19 10.82 -2.78
CA PRO A 50 -0.31 11.61 -4.00
C PRO A 50 -1.60 12.44 -3.97
N SER A 51 -1.57 13.62 -4.59
CA SER A 51 -2.78 14.43 -4.75
C SER A 51 -3.75 13.77 -5.73
N GLU A 52 -5.04 14.08 -5.62
CA GLU A 52 -6.08 13.62 -6.58
C GLU A 52 -5.67 13.93 -8.02
N LYS A 53 -5.22 15.16 -8.27
CA LYS A 53 -4.67 15.55 -9.57
C LYS A 53 -3.54 14.64 -10.03
N SER A 54 -2.56 14.34 -9.17
CA SER A 54 -1.43 13.47 -9.53
C SER A 54 -1.88 12.04 -9.86
N ILE A 55 -2.93 11.56 -9.21
CA ILE A 55 -3.53 10.25 -9.47
C ILE A 55 -4.25 10.27 -10.83
N GLU A 56 -5.04 11.31 -11.10
CA GLU A 56 -5.76 11.48 -12.37
C GLU A 56 -4.79 11.61 -13.56
N ASP A 57 -3.73 12.42 -13.42
CA ASP A 57 -2.66 12.61 -14.41
C ASP A 57 -2.01 11.27 -14.77
N ALA A 58 -1.65 10.47 -13.76
CA ALA A 58 -1.03 9.16 -13.95
C ALA A 58 -1.95 8.14 -14.65
N ASN A 59 -3.27 8.33 -14.52
CA ASN A 59 -4.28 7.49 -15.16
C ASN A 59 -4.78 8.04 -16.50
N GLY A 60 -4.27 9.19 -16.94
CA GLY A 60 -4.72 9.85 -18.17
C GLY A 60 -6.17 10.34 -18.10
N LEU A 61 -6.67 10.65 -16.90
CA LEU A 61 -8.00 11.20 -16.68
C LEU A 61 -7.97 12.73 -16.82
N GLU A 62 -9.05 13.32 -17.31
CA GLU A 62 -9.19 14.77 -17.32
C GLU A 62 -9.48 15.32 -15.92
N HIS A 63 -8.88 16.45 -15.57
CA HIS A 63 -9.18 17.18 -14.34
C HIS A 63 -10.37 18.11 -14.59
N PRO A 64 -11.57 17.81 -14.10
CA PRO A 64 -12.64 18.80 -14.15
C PRO A 64 -12.22 20.01 -13.32
N GLU A 65 -12.23 21.21 -13.91
CA GLU A 65 -12.00 22.43 -13.13
C GLU A 65 -13.06 22.51 -12.01
N PRO A 66 -12.65 22.83 -10.77
CA PRO A 66 -13.59 22.97 -9.67
C PRO A 66 -14.63 24.02 -10.03
N VAL A 67 -15.89 23.61 -10.03
CA VAL A 67 -17.02 24.48 -10.39
C VAL A 67 -17.06 25.59 -9.35
N LYS A 68 -16.74 26.83 -9.76
CA LYS A 68 -16.82 27.99 -8.86
C LYS A 68 -18.26 28.08 -8.33
N PRO A 69 -18.47 28.18 -7.02
CA PRO A 69 -19.80 28.35 -6.49
C PRO A 69 -20.39 29.61 -7.10
N LYS A 70 -21.51 29.47 -7.83
CA LYS A 70 -22.31 30.61 -8.25
C LYS A 70 -22.73 31.31 -6.96
N SER A 71 -22.23 32.53 -6.73
CA SER A 71 -22.72 33.38 -5.65
C SER A 71 -24.23 33.49 -5.81
N LEU A 72 -24.98 32.94 -4.86
CA LEU A 72 -26.41 33.19 -4.73
C LEU A 72 -26.56 34.69 -4.42
N ILE A 73 -26.98 35.45 -5.42
CA ILE A 73 -27.48 36.83 -5.28
C ILE A 73 -28.99 36.74 -5.16
#